data_AF-A0A443Q5Y3-F1
#
_entry.id   AF-A0A443Q5Y3-F1
#
_cell.length_a   1.000
_cell.length_b   1.000
_cell.length_c   1.000
_cell.angle_alpha   90.00
_cell.angle_beta   90.00
_cell.angle_gamma   90.00
#
_symmetry.space_group_name_H-M   'P 1'
#
loop_
_entity.id
_entity.type
_entity.pdbx_description
1 polymer ?
#
loop_
_entity_poly.entity_id
_entity_poly.type
_entity_poly.pdbx_seq_one_letter_code
_entity_poly.pdbx_strand_id
1 'polypeptide(L)'
;MLNPSQFPRYLHSAVIINGLMYVFGGNGHNATHDSTGDKSFSPQFMAYDIECDRWFFLKDTLFSFKSNVNIGRYGHTAAVYDNNMYVFGGFNGFMLNSVLKYNPGDCSYYRNSSNYFETKPGLSCVWNEQKKVCQSLTSFKPSSLPPFSFNSSAFKHIPQRTK
;
A
#
# COMPACT_ATOMS: atom_id res chain seq x y z
N MET A 1 14.59 13.70 7.71
CA MET A 1 13.14 13.55 7.42
C MET A 1 12.99 12.44 6.40
N LEU A 2 11.90 11.66 6.47
CA LEU A 2 11.58 10.63 5.47
C LEU A 2 11.13 11.26 4.14
N ASN A 3 11.17 10.49 3.05
CA ASN A 3 10.82 10.96 1.72
C ASN A 3 9.33 11.35 1.61
N PRO A 4 9.02 12.56 1.10
CA PRO A 4 7.65 13.01 0.93
C PRO A 4 6.94 12.28 -0.21
N SER A 5 5.61 12.13 -0.13
CA SER A 5 4.81 11.49 -1.17
C SER A 5 4.72 12.32 -2.45
N GLN A 6 4.92 13.64 -2.37
CA GLN A 6 4.58 14.62 -3.42
C GLN A 6 3.08 14.71 -3.74
N PHE A 7 2.21 14.02 -3.00
CA PHE A 7 0.75 14.03 -3.13
C PHE A 7 0.09 14.47 -1.82
N PRO A 8 0.08 15.78 -1.51
CA PRO A 8 -0.50 16.30 -0.28
C PRO A 8 -1.98 15.94 -0.21
N ARG A 9 -2.46 15.62 1.00
CA ARG A 9 -3.86 15.28 1.24
C ARG A 9 -4.24 15.42 2.71
N TYR A 10 -5.52 15.66 2.99
CA TYR A 10 -6.08 15.67 4.34
C TYR A 10 -7.34 14.80 4.40
N LEU A 11 -7.81 14.47 5.62
CA LEU A 11 -8.95 13.57 5.86
C LEU A 11 -8.82 12.20 5.17
N HIS A 12 -7.58 11.72 5.01
CA HIS A 12 -7.26 10.36 4.61
C HIS A 12 -7.20 9.47 5.86
N SER A 13 -7.18 8.15 5.64
CA SER A 13 -6.79 7.20 6.68
C SER A 13 -5.51 6.48 6.29
N ALA A 14 -4.75 6.04 7.28
CA ALA A 14 -3.55 5.27 7.07
C ALA A 14 -3.46 4.10 8.07
N VAL A 15 -2.92 2.97 7.62
CA VAL A 15 -2.64 1.79 8.45
C VAL A 15 -1.29 1.19 8.09
N ILE A 16 -0.63 0.52 9.04
CA ILE A 16 0.62 -0.20 8.79
C ILE A 16 0.33 -1.70 8.79
N ILE A 17 0.72 -2.38 7.71
CA ILE A 17 0.65 -3.84 7.60
C ILE A 17 1.97 -4.32 7.00
N ASN A 18 2.65 -5.26 7.67
CA ASN A 18 3.86 -5.92 7.16
C ASN A 18 4.96 -4.95 6.67
N GLY A 19 5.16 -3.82 7.38
CA GLY A 19 6.23 -2.84 7.08
C GLY A 19 5.89 -1.82 5.99
N LEU A 20 4.68 -1.90 5.43
CA LEU A 20 4.15 -0.92 4.50
C LEU A 20 3.08 -0.07 5.21
N MET A 21 3.19 1.25 5.07
CA MET A 21 2.12 2.17 5.45
C MET A 21 1.20 2.39 4.26
N TYR A 22 -0.04 1.93 4.37
CA TYR A 22 -1.09 2.08 3.36
C TYR A 22 -1.88 3.36 3.65
N VAL A 23 -2.07 4.20 2.63
CA VAL A 23 -2.77 5.49 2.72
C VAL A 23 -3.90 5.50 1.71
N PHE A 24 -5.15 5.53 2.21
CA PHE A 24 -6.34 5.47 1.36
C PHE A 24 -7.15 6.77 1.40
N GLY A 25 -7.60 7.17 0.22
CA GLY A 25 -8.55 8.25 0.02
C GLY A 25 -8.06 9.62 0.48
N GLY A 26 -8.96 10.41 1.05
CA GLY A 26 -8.72 11.79 1.44
C GLY A 26 -8.99 12.79 0.31
N ASN A 27 -8.79 14.06 0.64
CA ASN A 27 -8.87 15.16 -0.30
C ASN A 27 -7.45 15.63 -0.61
N GLY A 28 -7.03 15.47 -1.87
CA GLY A 28 -5.73 15.91 -2.38
C GLY A 28 -5.82 17.11 -3.32
N HIS A 29 -6.99 17.76 -3.38
CA HIS A 29 -7.25 18.87 -4.27
C HIS A 29 -7.05 20.20 -3.53
N ASN A 30 -6.19 21.05 -4.09
CA ASN A 30 -5.90 22.41 -3.61
C ASN A 30 -6.56 23.46 -4.51
N ALA A 31 -7.79 23.26 -5.01
CA ALA A 31 -8.46 24.34 -5.73
C ALA A 31 -8.95 25.41 -4.78
N THR A 32 -8.27 26.56 -4.85
CA THR A 32 -8.88 27.85 -4.62
C THR A 32 -9.67 28.24 -5.88
N HIS A 33 -10.99 28.17 -5.75
CA HIS A 33 -11.98 29.02 -6.45
C HIS A 33 -12.49 28.73 -7.87
N ASP A 34 -11.94 27.83 -8.69
CA ASP A 34 -12.56 27.49 -9.98
C ASP A 34 -12.56 25.98 -10.23
N SER A 35 -13.70 25.33 -9.96
CA SER A 35 -13.85 23.90 -10.28
C SER A 35 -15.29 23.61 -10.69
N THR A 36 -15.57 23.84 -11.97
CA THR A 36 -16.64 23.14 -12.67
C THR A 36 -16.37 21.63 -12.61
N GLY A 37 -16.90 20.97 -11.58
CA GLY A 37 -17.07 19.51 -11.55
C GLY A 37 -15.88 18.67 -11.05
N ASP A 38 -14.84 19.26 -10.47
CA ASP A 38 -13.71 18.47 -9.96
C ASP A 38 -14.01 17.90 -8.55
N LYS A 39 -13.91 16.58 -8.39
CA LYS A 39 -14.35 15.87 -7.18
C LYS A 39 -13.35 16.07 -6.06
N SER A 40 -13.78 16.65 -4.93
CA SER A 40 -12.95 16.88 -3.72
C SER A 40 -12.55 15.59 -2.97
N PHE A 41 -12.72 14.42 -3.56
CA PHE A 41 -12.49 13.13 -2.94
C PHE A 41 -11.69 12.22 -3.88
N SER A 42 -10.62 11.63 -3.37
CA SER A 42 -9.70 10.83 -4.15
C SER A 42 -9.97 9.33 -3.96
N PRO A 43 -10.00 8.51 -5.03
CA PRO A 43 -9.92 7.05 -4.91
C PRO A 43 -8.46 6.57 -4.82
N GLN A 44 -7.48 7.48 -4.78
CA GLN A 44 -6.07 7.10 -4.77
C GLN A 44 -5.74 6.26 -3.54
N PHE A 45 -4.96 5.23 -3.80
CA PHE A 45 -4.46 4.32 -2.79
C PHE A 45 -2.95 4.19 -2.98
N MET A 46 -2.21 4.57 -1.94
CA MET A 46 -0.75 4.61 -1.95
C MET A 46 -0.22 3.75 -0.83
N ALA A 47 1.01 3.29 -0.99
CA ALA A 47 1.76 2.69 0.10
C ALA A 47 3.17 3.31 0.17
N TYR A 48 3.67 3.37 1.39
CA TYR A 48 5.00 3.81 1.72
C TYR A 48 5.76 2.64 2.34
N ASP A 49 6.88 2.31 1.72
CA ASP A 49 7.84 1.32 2.22
C ASP A 49 8.70 2.00 3.30
N ILE A 50 8.47 1.62 4.56
CA ILE A 50 9.13 2.28 5.71
C ILE A 50 10.64 1.96 5.71
N GLU A 51 11.00 0.74 5.34
CA GLU A 51 12.39 0.28 5.32
C GLU A 51 13.16 0.87 4.12
N CYS A 52 12.51 0.93 2.96
CA CYS A 52 13.13 1.45 1.74
C CYS A 52 12.95 2.96 1.52
N ASP A 53 12.29 3.66 2.45
CA ASP A 53 12.00 5.10 2.38
C ASP A 53 11.43 5.53 1.01
N ARG A 54 10.39 4.85 0.53
CA ARG A 54 9.86 5.08 -0.83
C ARG A 54 8.35 4.94 -0.94
N TRP A 55 7.76 5.75 -1.81
CA TRP A 55 6.33 5.72 -2.13
C TRP A 55 6.05 4.95 -3.41
N PHE A 56 4.89 4.31 -3.46
CA PHE A 56 4.37 3.71 -4.68
C PHE A 56 2.83 3.67 -4.67
N PHE A 57 2.24 3.65 -5.86
CA PHE A 57 0.78 3.60 -6.04
C PHE A 57 0.29 2.16 -6.15
N LEU A 58 -0.86 1.88 -5.54
CA LEU A 58 -1.52 0.59 -5.59
C LEU A 58 -2.52 0.52 -6.76
N LYS A 59 -2.02 0.77 -7.98
CA LYS A 59 -2.84 0.97 -9.19
C LYS A 59 -3.69 -0.25 -9.59
N ASP A 60 -3.31 -1.47 -9.18
CA ASP A 60 -3.93 -2.73 -9.64
C ASP A 60 -4.60 -3.57 -8.56
N THR A 61 -4.79 -3.02 -7.36
CA THR A 61 -5.35 -3.80 -6.25
C THR A 61 -6.88 -3.71 -6.21
N LEU A 62 -7.52 -4.65 -6.92
CA LEU A 62 -8.86 -5.21 -6.66
C LEU A 62 -10.11 -4.31 -6.78
N PHE A 63 -9.99 -2.99 -6.73
CA PHE A 63 -11.18 -2.12 -6.80
C PHE A 63 -11.69 -1.87 -8.22
N SER A 64 -10.90 -2.21 -9.24
CA SER A 64 -11.25 -2.07 -10.67
C SER A 64 -12.15 -3.19 -11.21
N PHE A 65 -12.38 -4.27 -10.46
CA PHE A 65 -13.18 -5.42 -10.95
C PHE A 65 -14.70 -5.17 -11.00
N LYS A 66 -15.21 -4.10 -10.37
CA LYS A 66 -16.56 -3.58 -10.63
C LYS A 66 -16.40 -2.19 -11.25
N SER A 67 -16.27 -2.11 -12.57
CA SER A 67 -15.82 -0.92 -13.32
C SER A 67 -16.65 0.36 -13.15
N ASN A 68 -17.68 0.38 -12.31
CA ASN A 68 -18.62 1.50 -12.16
C ASN A 68 -18.83 1.97 -10.71
N VAL A 69 -18.09 1.44 -9.71
CA VAL A 69 -18.26 1.87 -8.31
C VAL A 69 -17.20 2.88 -7.91
N ASN A 70 -17.62 4.13 -7.68
CA ASN A 70 -16.75 5.16 -7.15
C ASN A 70 -16.53 4.95 -5.64
N ILE A 71 -15.36 4.44 -5.29
CA ILE A 71 -14.98 4.18 -3.89
C ILE A 71 -14.27 5.36 -3.22
N GLY A 72 -13.95 6.42 -3.99
CA GLY A 72 -13.24 7.58 -3.49
C GLY A 72 -14.01 8.24 -2.35
N ARG A 73 -13.30 8.60 -1.29
CA ARG A 73 -13.89 9.13 -0.04
C ARG A 73 -12.84 9.87 0.79
N TYR A 74 -13.28 10.84 1.57
CA TYR A 74 -12.49 11.44 2.65
C TYR A 74 -13.27 11.38 3.98
N GLY A 75 -12.60 11.67 5.09
CA GLY A 75 -13.22 11.72 6.43
C GLY A 75 -13.70 10.36 6.93
N HIS A 76 -13.03 9.29 6.50
CA HIS A 76 -13.33 7.91 6.88
C HIS A 76 -12.32 7.40 7.91
N THR A 77 -12.65 6.28 8.55
CA THR A 77 -11.74 5.58 9.47
C THR A 77 -11.25 4.29 8.82
N ALA A 78 -10.01 3.90 9.14
CA ALA A 78 -9.47 2.59 8.80
C ALA A 78 -8.94 1.86 10.03
N ALA A 79 -9.06 0.53 10.01
CA ALA A 79 -8.53 -0.37 11.04
C ALA A 79 -7.91 -1.61 10.40
N VAL A 80 -6.96 -2.22 11.10
CA VAL A 80 -6.34 -3.48 10.69
C VAL A 80 -6.96 -4.63 11.46
N TYR A 81 -7.34 -5.69 10.76
CA TYR A 81 -7.71 -6.96 11.37
C TYR A 81 -7.28 -8.10 10.46
N ASP A 82 -6.59 -9.10 11.04
CA ASP A 82 -6.12 -10.28 10.31
C ASP A 82 -5.33 -9.93 9.03
N ASN A 83 -4.33 -9.05 9.16
CA ASN A 83 -3.52 -8.54 8.04
C ASN A 83 -4.32 -7.89 6.89
N ASN A 84 -5.58 -7.53 7.10
CA ASN A 84 -6.40 -6.80 6.14
C ASN A 84 -6.69 -5.40 6.65
N MET A 85 -6.81 -4.43 5.74
CA MET A 85 -7.30 -3.10 6.03
C MET A 85 -8.81 -3.06 5.83
N TYR A 86 -9.53 -2.54 6.82
CA TYR A 86 -10.97 -2.27 6.75
C TYR A 86 -11.19 -0.76 6.81
N VAL A 87 -12.01 -0.23 5.92
CA VAL A 87 -12.36 1.19 5.85
C VAL A 87 -13.86 1.33 6.04
N PHE A 88 -14.29 2.17 6.97
CA PHE A 88 -15.71 2.43 7.22
C PHE A 88 -16.05 3.91 6.99
N GLY A 89 -17.18 4.11 6.33
CA GLY A 89 -17.83 5.41 6.20
C GLY A 89 -17.10 6.40 5.30
N GLY A 90 -17.13 7.67 5.66
CA GLY A 90 -16.60 8.80 4.88
C GLY A 90 -17.64 9.49 4.02
N PHE A 91 -17.17 10.40 3.16
CA PHE A 91 -18.01 11.24 2.31
C PHE A 91 -17.48 11.31 0.88
N ASN A 92 -18.40 11.24 -0.09
CA ASN A 92 -18.11 11.37 -1.53
C ASN A 92 -19.19 12.16 -2.30
N GLY A 93 -19.87 13.06 -1.61
CA GLY A 93 -21.14 13.68 -2.03
C GLY A 93 -22.32 13.21 -1.18
N PHE A 94 -22.21 12.01 -0.59
CA PHE A 94 -23.14 11.47 0.40
C PHE A 94 -22.37 10.90 1.59
N MET A 95 -23.01 10.87 2.77
CA MET A 95 -22.49 10.11 3.92
C MET A 95 -22.51 8.63 3.57
N LEU A 96 -21.38 7.97 3.74
CA LEU A 96 -21.22 6.56 3.43
C LEU A 96 -21.40 5.74 4.71
N ASN A 97 -22.05 4.59 4.58
CA ASN A 97 -22.12 3.53 5.59
C ASN A 97 -21.45 2.23 5.10
N SER A 98 -20.75 2.30 3.96
CA SER A 98 -20.08 1.15 3.35
C SER A 98 -18.80 0.79 4.10
N VAL A 99 -18.53 -0.51 4.19
CA VAL A 99 -17.26 -1.08 4.62
C VAL A 99 -16.48 -1.52 3.38
N LEU A 100 -15.26 -1.03 3.20
CA LEU A 100 -14.32 -1.57 2.22
C LEU A 100 -13.30 -2.46 2.92
N LYS A 101 -12.91 -3.56 2.27
CA LYS A 101 -11.81 -4.42 2.72
C LYS A 101 -10.72 -4.39 1.66
N TYR A 102 -9.49 -4.15 2.09
CA TYR A 102 -8.29 -4.35 1.30
C TYR A 102 -7.46 -5.49 1.89
N ASN A 103 -7.11 -6.44 1.03
CA ASN A 103 -6.23 -7.55 1.34
C ASN A 103 -4.87 -7.29 0.67
N PRO A 104 -3.82 -6.94 1.44
CA PRO A 104 -2.47 -7.03 0.92
C PRO A 104 -2.19 -8.51 0.64
N GLY A 105 -1.75 -8.83 -0.57
CA GLY A 105 -1.57 -10.22 -0.99
C GLY A 105 -0.61 -11.00 -0.08
N ASP A 106 -0.51 -12.31 -0.27
CA ASP A 106 0.37 -13.16 0.54
C ASP A 106 1.70 -13.46 -0.20
N CYS A 107 2.83 -13.34 0.51
CA CYS A 107 4.14 -13.73 0.00
C CYS A 107 4.24 -15.24 -0.26
N SER A 108 3.46 -16.06 0.44
CA SER A 108 3.43 -17.52 0.25
C SER A 108 3.00 -17.94 -1.16
N TYR A 109 2.33 -17.05 -1.89
CA TYR A 109 1.93 -17.27 -3.28
C TYR A 109 3.14 -17.37 -4.23
N TYR A 110 4.27 -16.73 -3.90
CA TYR A 110 5.50 -16.78 -4.70
C TYR A 110 6.31 -18.03 -4.32
N ARG A 111 6.01 -19.15 -4.99
CA ARG A 111 6.63 -20.46 -4.69
C ARG A 111 8.06 -20.61 -5.19
N ASN A 112 8.46 -19.86 -6.22
CA ASN A 112 9.77 -19.99 -6.86
C ASN A 112 10.43 -18.60 -7.04
N SER A 113 11.77 -18.57 -7.02
CA SER A 113 12.59 -17.37 -7.30
C SER A 113 12.41 -16.81 -8.72
N SER A 114 11.76 -17.55 -9.62
CA SER A 114 11.48 -17.17 -11.01
C SER A 114 10.15 -16.44 -11.23
N ASN A 115 9.19 -16.50 -10.30
CA ASN A 115 7.94 -15.71 -10.33
C ASN A 115 8.11 -14.32 -9.69
N TYR A 116 9.35 -13.86 -9.60
CA TYR A 116 9.84 -12.65 -8.94
C TYR A 116 9.19 -11.35 -9.42
N PHE A 117 8.61 -11.34 -10.63
CA PHE A 117 8.12 -10.12 -11.27
C PHE A 117 6.64 -9.82 -11.03
N GLU A 118 5.92 -10.67 -10.30
CA GLU A 118 4.47 -10.52 -10.08
C GLU A 118 4.10 -10.22 -8.62
N THR A 119 5.01 -9.65 -7.81
CA THR A 119 4.56 -9.15 -6.50
C THR A 119 3.56 -8.03 -6.71
N LYS A 120 2.30 -8.28 -6.33
CA LYS A 120 1.23 -7.27 -6.36
C LYS A 120 1.75 -5.98 -5.69
N PRO A 121 1.45 -4.80 -6.26
CA PRO A 121 1.66 -3.54 -5.57
C PRO A 121 1.12 -3.63 -4.13
N GLY A 122 1.95 -3.27 -3.15
CA GLY A 122 1.54 -3.28 -1.73
C GLY A 122 1.88 -4.54 -0.98
N LEU A 123 2.98 -5.21 -1.35
CA LEU A 123 3.46 -6.39 -0.65
C LEU A 123 5.00 -6.43 -0.66
N SER A 124 5.64 -6.23 0.49
CA SER A 124 7.10 -6.31 0.62
C SER A 124 7.52 -7.73 1.02
N CYS A 125 8.00 -8.50 0.04
CA CYS A 125 8.47 -9.87 0.23
C CYS A 125 9.98 -10.00 0.01
N VAL A 126 10.59 -10.93 0.75
CA VAL A 126 11.99 -11.34 0.61
C VAL A 126 12.05 -12.85 0.44
N TRP A 127 12.87 -13.30 -0.51
CA TRP A 127 13.18 -14.71 -0.67
C TRP A 127 14.24 -15.15 0.34
N ASN A 128 13.92 -16.16 1.16
CA ASN A 128 14.86 -16.79 2.08
C ASN A 128 15.51 -18.00 1.40
N GLU A 129 16.79 -17.87 1.02
CA GLU A 129 17.51 -18.95 0.33
C GLU A 129 17.75 -20.19 1.20
N GLN A 130 17.88 -20.02 2.52
CA GLN A 130 18.14 -21.13 3.45
C GLN A 130 16.90 -22.01 3.62
N LYS A 131 15.73 -21.37 3.74
CA LYS A 131 14.45 -22.05 3.93
C LYS A 131 13.76 -22.39 2.62
N LYS A 132 14.21 -21.82 1.50
CA LYS A 132 13.56 -21.90 0.18
C LYS A 132 12.10 -21.45 0.22
N VAL A 133 11.82 -20.37 0.97
CA VAL A 133 10.48 -19.80 1.09
C VAL A 133 10.51 -18.28 0.89
N CYS A 134 9.42 -17.73 0.35
CA CYS A 134 9.19 -16.28 0.29
C CYS A 134 8.46 -15.82 1.57
N GLN A 135 8.97 -14.78 2.25
CA GLN A 135 8.42 -14.27 3.50
C GLN A 135 8.25 -12.75 3.46
N SER A 136 7.44 -12.18 4.35
CA SER A 136 7.37 -10.72 4.51
C SER A 136 8.71 -10.17 4.97
N LEU A 137 9.10 -8.99 4.46
CA LEU A 137 10.31 -8.27 4.89
C LEU A 137 10.37 -8.11 6.43
N THR A 138 9.23 -7.86 7.09
CA THR A 138 9.15 -7.69 8.54
C THR A 138 9.36 -8.95 9.38
N SER A 139 9.32 -10.14 8.77
CA SER A 139 9.61 -11.40 9.46
C SER A 139 11.10 -11.59 9.75
N PHE A 140 11.97 -10.73 9.18
CA PHE A 140 13.39 -10.70 9.47
C PHE A 140 13.67 -9.72 10.62
N LYS A 141 14.28 -10.21 11.70
CA LYS A 141 14.69 -9.36 12.83
C LYS A 141 15.89 -8.49 12.43
N PRO A 142 15.91 -7.18 12.75
CA PRO A 142 17.02 -6.27 12.42
C PRO A 142 18.37 -6.65 13.04
N SER A 143 18.37 -7.39 14.15
CA SER A 143 19.58 -7.77 14.89
C SER A 143 20.49 -8.77 14.16
N SER A 144 20.07 -9.28 12.99
CA SER A 144 20.89 -10.15 12.13
C SER A 144 21.32 -9.49 10.83
N LEU A 145 21.08 -8.19 10.65
CA LEU A 145 21.44 -7.45 9.44
C LEU A 145 22.67 -6.55 9.73
N PRO A 146 23.80 -6.69 9.00
CA PRO A 146 24.86 -5.70 9.08
C PRO A 146 24.35 -4.35 8.52
N PRO A 147 24.83 -3.21 9.07
CA PRO A 147 24.38 -1.89 8.64
C PRO A 147 24.72 -1.70 7.16
N PHE A 148 23.68 -1.39 6.37
CA PHE A 148 23.77 -0.84 5.01
C PHE A 148 24.87 -1.44 4.11
N SER A 149 24.82 -2.76 3.92
CA SER A 149 25.35 -3.38 2.70
C SER A 149 24.60 -4.69 2.45
N PHE A 150 23.41 -4.60 1.85
CA PHE A 150 22.70 -5.77 1.31
C PHE A 150 23.37 -6.24 0.03
N ASN A 151 24.62 -6.70 0.16
CA ASN A 151 25.32 -7.52 -0.82
C ASN A 151 25.76 -8.82 -0.14
N SER A 152 24.85 -9.42 0.64
CA SER A 152 25.01 -10.80 1.08
C SER A 152 24.25 -11.66 0.07
N SER A 153 24.95 -12.59 -0.57
CA SER A 153 24.44 -13.55 -1.55
C SER A 153 23.26 -14.41 -1.05
N ALA A 154 22.82 -14.24 0.21
CA ALA A 154 21.74 -14.98 0.84
C ALA A 154 20.34 -14.34 0.70
N PHE A 155 20.24 -13.03 0.40
CA PHE A 155 18.94 -12.33 0.36
C PHE A 155 18.86 -11.36 -0.81
N LYS A 156 17.97 -11.65 -1.76
CA LYS A 156 17.64 -10.74 -2.87
C LYS A 156 16.31 -10.06 -2.55
N HIS A 157 16.34 -8.73 -2.42
CA HIS A 157 15.12 -7.93 -2.38
C HIS A 157 14.32 -8.16 -3.67
N ILE A 158 12.98 -8.16 -3.61
CA ILE A 158 12.13 -8.23 -4.80
C ILE A 158 11.72 -6.79 -5.18
N PRO A 159 12.25 -6.18 -6.26
CA PRO A 159 11.84 -4.88 -6.75
C PRO A 159 10.39 -4.97 -7.20
N GLN A 160 9.54 -4.12 -6.65
CA GLN A 160 8.20 -3.92 -7.16
C GLN A 160 8.29 -3.17 -8.49
N ARG A 161 7.65 -3.69 -9.53
CA ARG A 161 7.62 -3.07 -10.86
C ARG A 161 6.67 -1.89 -10.86
N THR A 162 7.18 -0.67 -10.95
CA THR A 162 6.37 0.52 -11.25
C THR A 162 6.09 0.56 -12.75
N LYS A 163 4.82 0.41 -13.14
CA LYS A 163 4.33 0.82 -14.47
C LYS A 163 3.70 2.21 -14.39
#